data_AF-A0AAE0WRN1-F1
#
_entry.id   AF-A0AAE0WRN1-F1
#
_cell.length_a   1.000
_cell.length_b   1.000
_cell.length_c   1.000
_cell.angle_alpha   90.00
_cell.angle_beta   90.00
_cell.angle_gamma   90.00
#
_symmetry.space_group_name_H-M   'P 1'
#
loop_
_entity.id
_entity.type
_entity.pdbx_description
1 polymer ?
#
loop_
_entity_poly.entity_id
_entity_poly.type
_entity_poly.pdbx_seq_one_letter_code
_entity_poly.pdbx_strand_id
1 'polypeptide(L)'
;MIAASRRWLRRNRTGLLVGAGVLGAGYLAGQYVLGKIQEARQRSTEDQMAKENLRRRFEQNQEDCTYTVLALLPTIKEEIIDALPVEQITEQLQQERTDRLKRLGGSEAATSEYPSVPPSVADENGKSMSSSSFVHASQMVSSVTDGSSSAPRPKRSKAQLWQDMKIHSITRALTLIYTVSLLAMFTRIQLNLLGRRTYLSSVVSLASPPTAQQASTISLENRDDDGYDNVYGNDFETNRKYLTFSWWLLHRGSKRLMENVMEAVKEVFGQVNIREDMTMERLSELLIEVRRKIEGATSEERSQMKWLSYLLPPREQELEVIRRARASENGESPLPGAQDSDYIAVGGTEVSASLRRLLDETADLIDSPTFCQVLTRVLDAAYSHLVDYRIATESFNVTGPTAPGTDQPRVTEITENKCKLAHILPVFCKQAYLMAAGSGDLEMSSIVAPEGPGNEYLAAIDGVHELDAFAAVIYSSNFEAELEERETVAAPLEEKSTRSQRNEEPMSFERDAPANDEPIVAGAEGEAETTEDPVQPLETVPAVTSSEAGLEAAWQNALAKEDGKLSVEAPVPVEDE
;
A
#
# COMPACT_ATOMS: atom_id res chain seq x y z
N MET A 1 -7.33 -91.39 16.02
CA MET A 1 -7.41 -90.13 15.25
C MET A 1 -6.09 -89.34 15.25
N ILE A 2 -5.49 -89.00 16.40
CA ILE A 2 -4.26 -88.15 16.50
C ILE A 2 -3.06 -88.62 15.63
N ALA A 3 -2.85 -89.92 15.44
CA ALA A 3 -1.76 -90.44 14.60
C ALA A 3 -2.00 -90.31 13.07
N ALA A 4 -3.22 -89.97 12.64
CA ALA A 4 -3.54 -89.72 11.24
C ALA A 4 -3.26 -88.25 10.88
N SER A 5 -3.78 -87.31 11.68
CA SER A 5 -3.49 -85.88 11.54
C SER A 5 -2.00 -85.58 11.64
N ARG A 6 -1.26 -86.22 12.56
CA ARG A 6 0.20 -86.05 12.68
C ARG A 6 0.99 -86.55 11.46
N ARG A 7 0.48 -87.51 10.68
CA ARG A 7 1.08 -87.98 9.42
C ARG A 7 0.71 -87.10 8.23
N TRP A 8 -0.55 -86.67 8.15
CA TRP A 8 -1.02 -85.71 7.14
C TRP A 8 -0.25 -84.38 7.24
N LEU A 9 -0.16 -83.82 8.45
CA LEU A 9 0.61 -82.61 8.72
C LEU A 9 2.08 -82.76 8.32
N ARG A 10 2.68 -83.93 8.56
CA ARG A 10 4.08 -84.23 8.20
C ARG A 10 4.31 -84.37 6.69
N ARG A 11 3.27 -84.75 5.92
CA ARG A 11 3.31 -84.86 4.45
C ARG A 11 3.05 -83.53 3.74
N ASN A 12 2.36 -82.58 4.39
CA ASN A 12 2.04 -81.26 3.82
C ASN A 12 2.83 -80.08 4.44
N ARG A 13 3.94 -80.34 5.16
CA ARG A 13 4.71 -79.29 5.88
C ARG A 13 5.22 -78.17 4.97
N THR A 14 5.66 -78.53 3.76
CA THR A 14 6.15 -77.57 2.76
C THR A 14 5.02 -76.70 2.24
N GLY A 15 3.88 -77.28 1.86
CA GLY A 15 2.69 -76.53 1.45
C GLY A 15 2.16 -75.58 2.54
N LEU A 16 2.16 -76.03 3.80
CA LEU A 16 1.77 -75.20 4.95
C LEU A 16 2.78 -74.08 5.24
N LEU A 17 4.09 -74.32 5.13
CA LEU A 17 5.12 -73.28 5.30
C LEU A 17 5.07 -72.24 4.18
N VAL A 18 4.93 -72.66 2.92
CA VAL A 18 4.79 -71.74 1.78
C VAL A 18 3.49 -70.93 1.91
N GLY A 19 2.37 -71.56 2.26
CA GLY A 19 1.11 -70.86 2.50
C GLY A 19 1.19 -69.84 3.64
N ALA A 20 1.81 -70.21 4.77
CA ALA A 20 2.03 -69.29 5.89
C ALA A 20 2.98 -68.14 5.53
N GLY A 21 4.03 -68.40 4.73
CA GLY A 21 4.96 -67.38 4.24
C GLY A 21 4.30 -66.38 3.30
N VAL A 22 3.47 -66.85 2.36
CA VAL A 22 2.70 -65.99 1.44
C VAL A 22 1.68 -65.15 2.20
N LEU A 23 0.96 -65.74 3.16
CA LEU A 23 0.01 -65.00 4.01
C LEU A 23 0.71 -63.95 4.89
N GLY A 24 1.85 -64.28 5.49
CA GLY A 24 2.65 -63.35 6.30
C GLY A 24 3.23 -62.20 5.47
N ALA A 25 3.77 -62.49 4.29
CA ALA A 25 4.26 -61.48 3.36
C ALA A 25 3.13 -60.56 2.86
N GLY A 26 1.97 -61.13 2.52
CA GLY A 26 0.78 -60.36 2.13
C GLY A 26 0.26 -59.46 3.26
N TYR A 27 0.28 -59.92 4.51
CA TYR A 27 -0.09 -59.13 5.67
C TYR A 27 0.87 -57.93 5.88
N LEU A 28 2.18 -58.17 5.86
CA LEU A 28 3.19 -57.12 6.02
C LEU A 28 3.15 -56.09 4.87
N ALA A 29 2.99 -56.55 3.63
CA ALA A 29 2.83 -55.67 2.48
C ALA A 29 1.54 -54.83 2.57
N GLY A 30 0.42 -55.45 2.97
CA GLY A 30 -0.85 -54.76 3.21
C GLY A 30 -0.74 -53.70 4.30
N GLN A 31 -0.09 -54.03 5.43
CA GLN A 31 0.15 -53.09 6.53
C GLN A 31 1.03 -51.91 6.09
N TYR A 32 2.07 -52.15 5.29
CA TYR A 32 2.93 -51.10 4.73
C TYR A 32 2.16 -50.15 3.80
N VAL A 33 1.31 -50.70 2.90
CA VAL A 33 0.48 -49.90 1.99
C VAL A 33 -0.57 -49.10 2.76
N LEU A 34 -1.23 -49.69 3.75
CA LEU A 34 -2.17 -48.98 4.64
C LEU A 34 -1.47 -47.85 5.40
N GLY A 35 -0.29 -48.09 5.95
CA GLY A 35 0.54 -47.07 6.61
C GLY A 35 0.92 -45.93 5.66
N LYS A 36 1.36 -46.23 4.43
CA LYS A 36 1.68 -45.21 3.43
C LYS A 36 0.47 -44.40 2.98
N ILE A 37 -0.72 -44.99 2.89
CA ILE A 37 -1.97 -44.26 2.61
C ILE A 37 -2.35 -43.37 3.79
N GLN A 38 -2.14 -43.81 5.04
CA GLN A 38 -2.36 -42.99 6.23
C GLN A 38 -1.39 -41.81 6.31
N GLU A 39 -0.08 -42.05 6.11
CA GLU A 39 0.93 -40.97 6.02
C GLU A 39 0.61 -39.96 4.90
N ALA A 40 0.21 -40.44 3.70
CA ALA A 40 -0.12 -39.56 2.58
C ALA A 40 -1.38 -38.72 2.85
N ARG A 41 -2.41 -39.31 3.49
CA ARG A 41 -3.60 -38.57 3.93
C ARG A 41 -3.25 -37.54 5.00
N GLN A 42 -2.46 -37.92 6.00
CA GLN A 42 -2.02 -37.05 7.09
C GLN A 42 -1.28 -35.82 6.55
N ARG A 43 -0.29 -36.02 5.67
CA ARG A 43 0.42 -34.93 4.99
C ARG A 43 -0.52 -34.05 4.17
N SER A 44 -1.43 -34.65 3.40
CA SER A 44 -2.40 -33.89 2.61
C SER A 44 -3.36 -33.06 3.49
N THR A 45 -3.71 -33.52 4.70
CA THR A 45 -4.52 -32.74 5.64
C THR A 45 -3.70 -31.65 6.33
N GLU A 46 -2.44 -31.92 6.67
CA GLU A 46 -1.49 -30.93 7.21
C GLU A 46 -1.23 -29.80 6.19
N ASP A 47 -0.98 -30.14 4.92
CA ASP A 47 -0.81 -29.19 3.82
C ASP A 47 -2.07 -28.32 3.60
N GLN A 48 -3.26 -28.91 3.75
CA GLN A 48 -4.52 -28.18 3.64
C GLN A 48 -4.71 -27.22 4.81
N MET A 49 -4.52 -27.69 6.05
CA MET A 49 -4.60 -26.85 7.26
C MET A 49 -3.57 -25.72 7.24
N ALA A 50 -2.34 -25.97 6.78
CA ALA A 50 -1.31 -24.95 6.66
C ALA A 50 -1.69 -23.85 5.65
N LYS A 51 -2.23 -24.24 4.49
CA LYS A 51 -2.73 -23.30 3.46
C LYS A 51 -3.95 -22.52 3.93
N GLU A 52 -4.87 -23.16 4.64
CA GLU A 52 -6.07 -22.50 5.19
C GLU A 52 -5.70 -21.49 6.30
N ASN A 53 -4.77 -21.83 7.18
CA ASN A 53 -4.25 -20.92 8.20
C ASN A 53 -3.49 -19.72 7.58
N LEU A 54 -2.63 -19.97 6.58
CA LEU A 54 -1.96 -18.91 5.81
C LEU A 54 -2.99 -17.98 5.15
N ARG A 55 -4.01 -18.55 4.49
CA ARG A 55 -5.09 -17.80 3.84
C ARG A 55 -5.89 -16.95 4.83
N ARG A 56 -6.36 -17.54 5.94
CA ARG A 56 -7.11 -16.82 6.98
C ARG A 56 -6.33 -15.63 7.54
N ARG A 57 -5.02 -15.82 7.79
CA ARG A 57 -4.14 -14.73 8.26
C ARG A 57 -3.89 -13.66 7.19
N PHE A 58 -3.78 -14.05 5.92
CA PHE A 58 -3.66 -13.10 4.81
C PHE A 58 -4.95 -12.27 4.65
N GLU A 59 -6.12 -12.91 4.69
CA GLU A 59 -7.44 -12.25 4.61
C GLU A 59 -7.61 -11.26 5.78
N GLN A 60 -7.37 -11.70 7.02
CA GLN A 60 -7.37 -10.81 8.19
C GLN A 60 -6.36 -9.65 8.05
N ASN A 61 -5.15 -9.91 7.55
CA ASN A 61 -4.16 -8.87 7.33
C ASN A 61 -4.60 -7.85 6.27
N GLN A 62 -5.44 -8.23 5.28
CA GLN A 62 -6.01 -7.26 4.34
C GLN A 62 -7.09 -6.40 4.99
N GLU A 63 -7.94 -6.99 5.84
CA GLU A 63 -8.90 -6.23 6.66
C GLU A 63 -8.17 -5.21 7.56
N ASP A 64 -7.11 -5.64 8.25
CA ASP A 64 -6.25 -4.77 9.07
C ASP A 64 -5.60 -3.63 8.25
N CYS A 65 -5.24 -3.88 6.98
CA CYS A 65 -4.79 -2.83 6.06
C CYS A 65 -5.88 -1.78 5.81
N THR A 66 -7.08 -2.21 5.42
CA THR A 66 -8.20 -1.31 5.13
C THR A 66 -8.62 -0.51 6.37
N TYR A 67 -8.67 -1.13 7.56
CA TYR A 67 -8.89 -0.43 8.82
C TYR A 67 -7.79 0.57 9.15
N THR A 68 -6.52 0.23 8.93
CA THR A 68 -5.38 1.14 9.14
C THR A 68 -5.46 2.36 8.21
N VAL A 69 -5.81 2.17 6.93
CA VAL A 69 -6.03 3.28 5.98
C VAL A 69 -7.14 4.19 6.50
N LEU A 70 -8.32 3.65 6.85
CA LEU A 70 -9.46 4.40 7.36
C LEU A 70 -9.14 5.21 8.63
N ALA A 71 -8.26 4.70 9.50
CA ALA A 71 -7.81 5.39 10.71
C ALA A 71 -6.86 6.57 10.42
N LEU A 72 -6.14 6.55 9.29
CA LEU A 72 -5.20 7.60 8.88
C LEU A 72 -5.80 8.67 7.95
N LEU A 73 -6.97 8.41 7.35
CA LEU A 73 -7.69 9.38 6.50
C LEU A 73 -7.97 10.74 7.19
N PRO A 74 -8.32 10.83 8.49
CA PRO A 74 -8.50 12.12 9.17
C PRO A 74 -7.25 13.01 9.15
N THR A 75 -6.04 12.43 9.23
CA THR A 75 -4.79 13.20 9.11
C THR A 75 -4.60 13.74 7.69
N ILE A 76 -4.97 12.96 6.66
CA ILE A 76 -4.97 13.42 5.25
C ILE A 76 -6.00 14.54 5.06
N LYS A 77 -7.17 14.42 5.68
CA LYS A 77 -8.25 15.43 5.66
C LYS A 77 -7.72 16.78 6.14
N GLU A 78 -7.09 16.83 7.30
CA GLU A 78 -6.47 18.05 7.85
C GLU A 78 -5.37 18.59 6.91
N GLU A 79 -4.41 17.75 6.52
CA GLU A 79 -3.24 18.20 5.75
C GLU A 79 -3.55 18.68 4.32
N ILE A 80 -4.60 18.16 3.67
CA ILE A 80 -4.97 18.53 2.29
C ILE A 80 -6.13 19.52 2.24
N ILE A 81 -7.18 19.35 3.05
CA ILE A 81 -8.38 20.19 2.96
C ILE A 81 -8.12 21.59 3.54
N ASP A 82 -7.39 21.69 4.66
CA ASP A 82 -7.08 23.00 5.26
C ASP A 82 -6.06 23.79 4.42
N ALA A 83 -5.17 23.08 3.71
CA ALA A 83 -4.22 23.69 2.78
C ALA A 83 -4.91 24.23 1.51
N LEU A 84 -6.05 23.65 1.09
CA LEU A 84 -6.85 24.07 -0.05
C LEU A 84 -8.27 24.48 0.41
N PRO A 85 -8.44 25.67 1.04
CA PRO A 85 -9.69 26.07 1.67
C PRO A 85 -10.73 26.57 0.65
N VAL A 86 -11.38 25.63 -0.04
CA VAL A 86 -12.39 25.91 -1.07
C VAL A 86 -13.67 26.50 -0.44
N GLU A 87 -13.96 26.12 0.79
CA GLU A 87 -15.13 26.53 1.58
C GLU A 87 -15.06 28.02 1.89
N GLN A 88 -13.89 28.52 2.32
CA GLN A 88 -13.63 29.95 2.54
C GLN A 88 -13.82 30.78 1.25
N ILE A 89 -13.41 30.24 0.10
CA ILE A 89 -13.61 30.88 -1.21
C ILE A 89 -15.11 30.90 -1.57
N THR A 90 -15.83 29.81 -1.24
CA THR A 90 -17.28 29.68 -1.45
C THR A 90 -18.05 30.71 -0.61
N GLU A 91 -17.71 30.82 0.68
CA GLU A 91 -18.27 31.81 1.59
C GLU A 91 -18.01 33.24 1.10
N GLN A 92 -16.80 33.57 0.66
CA GLN A 92 -16.48 34.89 0.11
C GLN A 92 -17.33 35.21 -1.14
N LEU A 93 -17.50 34.24 -2.06
CA LEU A 93 -18.36 34.39 -3.24
C LEU A 93 -19.84 34.55 -2.88
N GLN A 94 -20.31 33.89 -1.83
CA GLN A 94 -21.68 34.06 -1.30
C GLN A 94 -21.85 35.42 -0.62
N GLN A 95 -20.90 35.85 0.22
CA GLN A 95 -20.90 37.15 0.89
C GLN A 95 -20.94 38.28 -0.15
N GLU A 96 -20.06 38.28 -1.16
CA GLU A 96 -20.10 39.25 -2.27
C GLU A 96 -21.45 39.29 -2.98
N ARG A 97 -22.10 38.12 -3.19
CA ARG A 97 -23.43 38.05 -3.79
C ARG A 97 -24.48 38.70 -2.90
N THR A 98 -24.48 38.40 -1.59
CA THR A 98 -25.44 38.99 -0.66
C THR A 98 -25.24 40.49 -0.48
N ASP A 99 -24.00 40.98 -0.44
CA ASP A 99 -23.71 42.40 -0.31
C ASP A 99 -24.03 43.19 -1.58
N ARG A 100 -23.81 42.59 -2.76
CA ARG A 100 -24.33 43.16 -4.02
C ARG A 100 -25.85 43.22 -4.03
N LEU A 101 -26.53 42.19 -3.52
CA LEU A 101 -27.99 42.16 -3.44
C LEU A 101 -28.52 43.20 -2.45
N LYS A 102 -27.91 43.35 -1.26
CA LYS A 102 -28.25 44.41 -0.29
C LYS A 102 -28.05 45.81 -0.85
N ARG A 103 -26.97 46.06 -1.61
CA ARG A 103 -26.71 47.35 -2.29
C ARG A 103 -27.72 47.67 -3.38
N LEU A 104 -28.26 46.66 -4.07
CA LEU A 104 -29.29 46.83 -5.10
C LEU A 104 -30.70 46.92 -4.49
N GLY A 105 -30.98 46.19 -3.42
CA GLY A 105 -32.24 46.20 -2.67
C GLY A 105 -32.45 47.41 -1.75
N GLY A 106 -31.54 48.40 -1.79
CA GLY A 106 -31.71 49.70 -1.15
C GLY A 106 -32.61 50.67 -1.94
N SER A 107 -33.12 50.26 -3.11
CA SER A 107 -34.16 50.95 -3.87
C SER A 107 -35.42 50.08 -3.89
N GLU A 108 -36.58 50.70 -3.70
CA GLU A 108 -37.80 50.08 -3.15
C GLU A 108 -38.34 48.80 -3.83
N ALA A 109 -38.68 47.84 -2.96
CA ALA A 109 -39.86 46.94 -2.95
C ALA A 109 -40.28 46.08 -4.18
N ALA A 110 -40.49 44.79 -3.87
CA ALA A 110 -41.23 43.75 -4.62
C ALA A 110 -40.56 43.21 -5.91
N THR A 111 -40.67 41.93 -6.28
CA THR A 111 -41.50 40.82 -5.76
C THR A 111 -40.68 39.55 -5.45
N SER A 112 -41.28 38.61 -4.71
CA SER A 112 -40.82 37.23 -4.61
C SER A 112 -41.20 36.42 -5.86
N GLU A 113 -40.23 35.74 -6.47
CA GLU A 113 -40.31 34.40 -7.08
C GLU A 113 -38.93 34.02 -7.66
N TYR A 114 -38.62 32.72 -7.70
CA TYR A 114 -37.50 32.19 -8.52
C TYR A 114 -37.86 32.42 -10.01
N PRO A 115 -36.91 32.64 -10.97
CA PRO A 115 -35.71 31.80 -11.15
C PRO A 115 -34.48 32.49 -11.81
N SER A 116 -33.53 31.67 -12.29
CA SER A 116 -32.63 31.84 -13.46
C SER A 116 -31.86 33.15 -13.76
N VAL A 117 -30.54 32.99 -13.96
CA VAL A 117 -29.60 33.70 -14.87
C VAL A 117 -29.85 35.20 -15.18
N PRO A 118 -28.89 36.12 -14.87
CA PRO A 118 -29.03 37.53 -15.20
C PRO A 118 -28.85 37.80 -16.71
N PRO A 119 -29.61 38.74 -17.31
CA PRO A 119 -29.39 39.16 -18.69
C PRO A 119 -28.09 39.97 -18.84
N SER A 120 -27.41 39.80 -19.98
CA SER A 120 -26.24 40.60 -20.33
C SER A 120 -26.63 41.90 -21.03
N VAL A 121 -25.76 42.89 -20.90
CA VAL A 121 -25.77 44.14 -21.66
C VAL A 121 -25.14 43.95 -23.05
N ALA A 122 -25.77 44.55 -24.06
CA ALA A 122 -25.34 44.91 -25.42
C ALA A 122 -26.53 45.70 -26.04
N ASP A 123 -26.42 46.75 -26.84
CA ASP A 123 -25.25 47.52 -27.28
C ASP A 123 -25.65 48.99 -27.57
N GLU A 124 -24.67 49.87 -27.33
CA GLU A 124 -24.27 51.08 -28.08
C GLU A 124 -25.16 52.33 -28.36
N ASN A 125 -24.50 53.48 -28.23
CA ASN A 125 -24.68 54.79 -28.89
C ASN A 125 -25.93 55.68 -28.66
N GLY A 126 -25.67 56.88 -28.10
CA GLY A 126 -26.58 58.03 -28.24
C GLY A 126 -26.31 59.22 -27.31
N LYS A 127 -25.30 60.05 -27.61
CA LYS A 127 -25.08 61.45 -27.15
C LYS A 127 -25.96 61.99 -25.98
N SER A 128 -25.34 62.43 -24.89
CA SER A 128 -25.37 63.86 -24.52
C SER A 128 -24.34 64.22 -23.44
N MET A 129 -23.98 65.51 -23.38
CA MET A 129 -23.02 66.08 -22.43
C MET A 129 -23.73 66.51 -21.14
N SER A 130 -23.09 66.34 -19.99
CA SER A 130 -23.19 67.28 -18.85
C SER A 130 -22.03 67.07 -17.87
N SER A 131 -21.44 68.18 -17.44
CA SER A 131 -20.26 68.21 -16.57
C SER A 131 -20.63 68.63 -15.14
N SER A 132 -20.34 67.77 -14.17
CA SER A 132 -20.08 68.13 -12.77
C SER A 132 -19.28 66.97 -12.14
N SER A 133 -17.98 67.10 -11.87
CA SER A 133 -17.37 67.96 -10.85
C SER A 133 -18.07 67.86 -9.50
N PHE A 134 -17.70 66.87 -8.69
CA PHE A 134 -17.40 67.11 -7.27
C PHE A 134 -16.44 66.04 -6.74
N VAL A 135 -15.30 66.50 -6.20
CA VAL A 135 -14.39 65.68 -5.39
C VAL A 135 -14.92 65.63 -3.97
N HIS A 136 -14.98 64.43 -3.37
CA HIS A 136 -15.11 64.29 -1.93
C HIS A 136 -14.09 63.27 -1.42
N ALA A 137 -12.96 63.81 -0.99
CA ALA A 137 -12.03 63.13 -0.10
C ALA A 137 -12.36 63.52 1.36
N SER A 138 -11.89 62.69 2.29
CA SER A 138 -11.97 62.86 3.76
C SER A 138 -13.24 62.37 4.47
N GLN A 139 -13.00 61.84 5.68
CA GLN A 139 -13.84 61.02 6.58
C GLN A 139 -13.90 59.53 6.14
N MET A 140 -13.41 58.57 6.92
CA MET A 140 -13.48 58.46 8.39
C MET A 140 -12.13 58.12 9.07
N VAL A 141 -11.85 58.80 10.18
CA VAL A 141 -11.07 58.34 11.34
C VAL A 141 -12.04 58.51 12.51
N SER A 142 -12.50 57.44 13.18
CA SER A 142 -12.04 57.01 14.53
C SER A 142 -12.93 55.84 15.00
N SER A 143 -12.56 54.93 15.92
CA SER A 143 -11.28 54.26 16.20
C SER A 143 -11.49 53.30 17.39
N VAL A 144 -11.24 51.99 17.24
CA VAL A 144 -11.02 51.08 18.39
C VAL A 144 -9.87 50.12 18.05
N THR A 145 -9.08 49.81 19.08
CA THR A 145 -7.83 49.07 19.04
C THR A 145 -8.02 47.57 18.82
N ASP A 146 -7.24 46.98 17.92
CA ASP A 146 -6.51 45.76 18.26
C ASP A 146 -5.17 45.68 17.50
N GLY A 147 -4.15 45.12 18.14
CA GLY A 147 -2.78 45.07 17.67
C GLY A 147 -2.42 43.74 17.03
N SER A 148 -2.74 43.55 15.75
CA SER A 148 -2.07 42.51 14.94
C SER A 148 -1.72 43.06 13.55
N SER A 149 -0.42 43.12 13.27
CA SER A 149 0.13 43.56 11.99
C SER A 149 -0.04 42.48 10.92
N SER A 150 -1.25 42.32 10.40
CA SER A 150 -1.47 41.69 9.11
C SER A 150 -1.61 42.77 8.04
N ALA A 151 -0.73 42.75 7.04
CA ALA A 151 -0.83 43.67 5.91
C ALA A 151 -2.18 43.46 5.20
N PRO A 152 -2.85 44.53 4.71
CA PRO A 152 -4.13 44.40 4.04
C PRO A 152 -3.95 43.59 2.75
N ARG A 153 -4.32 42.30 2.78
CA ARG A 153 -4.34 41.44 1.59
C ARG A 153 -5.20 42.16 0.54
N PRO A 154 -4.72 42.34 -0.71
CA PRO A 154 -5.52 42.99 -1.74
C PRO A 154 -6.82 42.21 -1.92
N LYS A 155 -7.96 42.90 -1.94
CA LYS A 155 -9.27 42.28 -2.10
C LYS A 155 -9.28 41.51 -3.43
N ARG A 156 -9.33 40.18 -3.36
CA ARG A 156 -9.33 39.32 -4.55
C ARG A 156 -10.53 39.69 -5.41
N SER A 157 -10.33 39.75 -6.72
CA SER A 157 -11.43 39.97 -7.66
C SER A 157 -12.38 38.77 -7.65
N LYS A 158 -13.68 38.98 -7.84
CA LYS A 158 -14.64 37.89 -8.05
C LYS A 158 -14.19 36.87 -9.11
N ALA A 159 -13.58 37.33 -10.19
CA ALA A 159 -13.06 36.44 -11.24
C ALA A 159 -11.88 35.60 -10.74
N GLN A 160 -11.03 36.17 -9.89
CA GLN A 160 -9.93 35.46 -9.23
C GLN A 160 -10.45 34.44 -8.21
N LEU A 161 -11.45 34.78 -7.40
CA LEU A 161 -12.08 33.83 -6.47
C LEU A 161 -12.67 32.61 -7.22
N TRP A 162 -13.30 32.82 -8.37
CA TRP A 162 -13.77 31.72 -9.23
C TRP A 162 -12.62 30.90 -9.83
N GLN A 163 -11.52 31.54 -10.24
CA GLN A 163 -10.33 30.82 -10.72
C GLN A 163 -9.68 29.99 -9.60
N ASP A 164 -9.47 30.57 -8.42
CA ASP A 164 -8.94 29.90 -7.23
C ASP A 164 -9.84 28.69 -6.86
N MET A 165 -11.16 28.87 -6.85
CA MET A 165 -12.17 27.82 -6.65
C MET A 165 -11.98 26.65 -7.62
N LYS A 166 -11.88 26.93 -8.93
CA LYS A 166 -11.69 25.90 -9.97
C LYS A 166 -10.40 25.11 -9.75
N ILE A 167 -9.29 25.80 -9.52
CA ILE A 167 -8.00 25.14 -9.34
C ILE A 167 -7.98 24.34 -8.03
N HIS A 168 -8.42 24.92 -6.90
CA HIS A 168 -8.37 24.27 -5.60
C HIS A 168 -9.31 23.07 -5.50
N SER A 169 -10.55 23.15 -6.01
CA SER A 169 -11.51 22.03 -5.96
C SER A 169 -11.02 20.79 -6.73
N ILE A 170 -10.54 20.99 -7.96
CA ILE A 170 -9.96 19.91 -8.78
C ILE A 170 -8.67 19.39 -8.14
N THR A 171 -7.73 20.28 -7.77
CA THR A 171 -6.47 19.89 -7.12
C THR A 171 -6.72 19.04 -5.88
N ARG A 172 -7.68 19.45 -5.03
CA ARG A 172 -8.01 18.75 -3.77
C ARG A 172 -8.46 17.32 -4.03
N ALA A 173 -9.44 17.13 -4.92
CA ALA A 173 -9.95 15.81 -5.26
C ALA A 173 -8.87 14.91 -5.89
N LEU A 174 -8.07 15.43 -6.83
CA LEU A 174 -7.03 14.63 -7.48
C LEU A 174 -5.89 14.28 -6.53
N THR A 175 -5.44 15.22 -5.69
CA THR A 175 -4.42 14.95 -4.66
C THR A 175 -4.90 13.87 -3.69
N LEU A 176 -6.17 13.88 -3.32
CA LEU A 176 -6.77 12.84 -2.47
C LEU A 176 -6.81 11.47 -3.15
N ILE A 177 -7.20 11.38 -4.44
CA ILE A 177 -7.10 10.11 -5.19
C ILE A 177 -5.69 9.54 -5.12
N TYR A 178 -4.66 10.33 -5.45
CA TYR A 178 -3.28 9.86 -5.38
C TYR A 178 -2.85 9.51 -3.95
N THR A 179 -3.18 10.35 -2.95
CA THR A 179 -2.71 10.14 -1.57
C THR A 179 -3.38 8.91 -0.93
N VAL A 180 -4.68 8.69 -1.14
CA VAL A 180 -5.39 7.50 -0.65
C VAL A 180 -4.91 6.24 -1.36
N SER A 181 -4.70 6.28 -2.68
CA SER A 181 -4.15 5.15 -3.46
C SER A 181 -2.74 4.78 -3.00
N LEU A 182 -1.86 5.78 -2.83
CA LEU A 182 -0.51 5.59 -2.31
C LEU A 182 -0.50 5.10 -0.86
N LEU A 183 -1.41 5.60 0.00
CA LEU A 183 -1.55 5.14 1.37
C LEU A 183 -2.02 3.68 1.43
N ALA A 184 -2.99 3.30 0.60
CA ALA A 184 -3.46 1.91 0.50
C ALA A 184 -2.32 0.99 0.05
N MET A 185 -1.65 1.29 -1.07
CA MET A 185 -0.49 0.55 -1.57
C MET A 185 0.62 0.42 -0.50
N PHE A 186 0.97 1.53 0.16
CA PHE A 186 2.02 1.54 1.18
C PHE A 186 1.62 0.73 2.41
N THR A 187 0.40 0.88 2.90
CA THR A 187 -0.11 0.12 4.06
C THR A 187 -0.14 -1.38 3.76
N ARG A 188 -0.56 -1.77 2.55
CA ARG A 188 -0.52 -3.15 2.08
C ARG A 188 0.91 -3.69 2.06
N ILE A 189 1.90 -2.94 1.55
CA ILE A 189 3.32 -3.34 1.64
C ILE A 189 3.76 -3.49 3.10
N GLN A 190 3.48 -2.49 3.94
CA GLN A 190 3.93 -2.50 5.34
C GLN A 190 3.37 -3.68 6.14
N LEU A 191 2.06 -3.89 6.12
CA LEU A 191 1.44 -4.95 6.92
C LEU A 191 1.71 -6.33 6.34
N ASN A 192 1.73 -6.52 5.01
CA ASN A 192 2.06 -7.84 4.46
C ASN A 192 3.52 -8.27 4.76
N LEU A 193 4.49 -7.34 4.78
CA LEU A 193 5.87 -7.65 5.22
C LEU A 193 5.96 -8.00 6.72
N LEU A 194 5.22 -7.29 7.58
CA LEU A 194 5.15 -7.63 9.02
C LEU A 194 4.42 -8.95 9.28
N GLY A 195 3.33 -9.20 8.55
CA GLY A 195 2.53 -10.41 8.60
C GLY A 195 3.32 -11.64 8.15
N ARG A 196 4.10 -11.53 7.06
CA ARG A 196 5.04 -12.58 6.60
C ARG A 196 6.00 -13.01 7.71
N ARG A 197 6.70 -12.04 8.32
CA ARG A 197 7.66 -12.28 9.43
C ARG A 197 6.99 -12.90 10.66
N THR A 198 5.78 -12.46 10.97
CA THR A 198 4.97 -12.99 12.07
C THR A 198 4.55 -14.45 11.81
N TYR A 199 4.10 -14.75 10.59
CA TYR A 199 3.76 -16.10 10.15
C TYR A 199 4.98 -17.02 10.24
N LEU A 200 6.12 -16.64 9.65
CA LEU A 200 7.38 -17.37 9.73
C LEU A 200 7.80 -17.67 11.17
N SER A 201 7.75 -16.67 12.05
CA SER A 201 8.06 -16.85 13.48
C SER A 201 7.20 -17.95 14.11
N SER A 202 5.89 -17.94 13.82
CA SER A 202 4.98 -18.97 14.33
C SER A 202 5.25 -20.37 13.73
N VAL A 203 5.56 -20.48 12.44
CA VAL A 203 5.89 -21.77 11.80
C VAL A 203 7.21 -22.34 12.32
N VAL A 204 8.26 -21.52 12.46
CA VAL A 204 9.54 -21.93 13.05
C VAL A 204 9.33 -22.39 14.50
N SER A 205 8.46 -21.73 15.27
CA SER A 205 8.13 -22.16 16.64
C SER A 205 7.39 -23.50 16.72
N LEU A 206 6.67 -23.89 15.67
CA LEU A 206 5.98 -25.18 15.56
C LEU A 206 6.92 -26.30 15.06
N ALA A 207 7.89 -25.96 14.20
CA ALA A 207 8.89 -26.90 13.68
C ALA A 207 10.06 -27.16 14.67
N SER A 208 10.36 -26.20 15.55
CA SER A 208 11.44 -26.32 16.53
C SER A 208 11.12 -27.40 17.58
N PRO A 209 12.00 -28.39 17.80
CA PRO A 209 11.75 -29.41 18.83
C PRO A 209 11.74 -28.77 20.22
N PRO A 210 10.80 -29.16 21.12
CA PRO A 210 10.73 -28.57 22.45
C PRO A 210 12.00 -28.87 23.24
N THR A 211 12.70 -27.82 23.66
CA THR A 211 13.87 -27.90 24.54
C THR A 211 13.51 -28.74 25.76
N ALA A 212 14.41 -29.63 26.22
CA ALA A 212 14.13 -30.70 27.18
C ALA A 212 13.53 -30.26 28.54
N GLN A 213 13.48 -28.96 28.83
CA GLN A 213 12.83 -28.36 30.00
C GLN A 213 11.29 -28.19 29.85
N GLN A 214 10.73 -28.21 28.64
CA GLN A 214 9.29 -28.07 28.40
C GLN A 214 8.55 -29.41 28.27
N ALA A 215 9.27 -30.53 28.11
CA ALA A 215 8.68 -31.86 27.86
C ALA A 215 7.90 -32.47 29.05
N SER A 216 7.99 -31.87 30.25
CA SER A 216 7.37 -32.41 31.48
C SER A 216 6.09 -31.70 31.94
N THR A 217 5.66 -30.65 31.24
CA THR A 217 4.38 -29.98 31.52
C THR A 217 3.46 -30.10 30.32
N ILE A 218 2.49 -31.01 30.41
CA ILE A 218 1.35 -31.06 29.47
C ILE A 218 0.50 -29.81 29.71
N SER A 219 0.86 -28.73 29.03
CA SER A 219 0.03 -27.52 28.98
C SER A 219 -1.09 -27.79 27.98
N LEU A 220 -2.30 -28.05 28.50
CA LEU A 220 -3.54 -27.99 27.72
C LEU A 220 -3.92 -26.52 27.50
N GLU A 221 -2.99 -25.78 26.90
CA GLU A 221 -3.18 -24.41 26.46
C GLU A 221 -3.87 -24.49 25.10
N ASN A 222 -5.06 -23.93 25.02
CA ASN A 222 -5.91 -23.97 23.83
C ASN A 222 -5.35 -22.99 22.79
N ARG A 223 -4.27 -23.42 22.11
CA ARG A 223 -3.33 -22.59 21.33
C ARG A 223 -3.88 -22.08 19.98
N ASP A 224 -5.20 -22.11 19.85
CA ASP A 224 -5.98 -21.54 18.73
C ASP A 224 -6.41 -20.09 19.01
N ASP A 225 -6.33 -19.65 20.28
CA ASP A 225 -6.53 -18.27 20.74
C ASP A 225 -5.23 -17.70 21.38
N ASP A 226 -5.12 -16.37 21.42
CA ASP A 226 -4.22 -15.58 22.28
C ASP A 226 -2.69 -15.72 22.10
N GLY A 227 -2.22 -16.21 20.94
CA GLY A 227 -0.80 -16.22 20.57
C GLY A 227 -0.10 -14.85 20.41
N TYR A 228 -0.74 -13.73 20.79
CA TYR A 228 -0.25 -12.36 20.58
C TYR A 228 0.98 -11.99 21.42
N ASP A 229 1.08 -12.47 22.68
CA ASP A 229 2.11 -11.99 23.63
C ASP A 229 3.55 -12.46 23.30
N ASN A 230 3.71 -13.62 22.65
CA ASN A 230 5.04 -14.11 22.23
C ASN A 230 5.45 -13.68 20.81
N VAL A 231 4.57 -13.01 20.05
CA VAL A 231 4.85 -12.56 18.68
C VAL A 231 5.75 -11.33 18.64
N TYR A 232 5.67 -10.47 19.66
CA TYR A 232 6.20 -9.11 19.61
C TYR A 232 7.41 -8.83 20.52
N GLY A 233 7.78 -9.73 21.44
CA GLY A 233 8.67 -9.43 22.57
C GLY A 233 10.06 -8.83 22.27
N ASN A 234 10.62 -9.04 21.07
CA ASN A 234 11.91 -8.46 20.66
C ASN A 234 11.82 -7.61 19.37
N ASP A 235 10.63 -7.50 18.77
CA ASP A 235 10.42 -6.85 17.47
C ASP A 235 9.32 -5.76 17.50
N PHE A 236 8.58 -5.62 18.62
CA PHE A 236 7.53 -4.62 18.80
C PHE A 236 8.01 -3.19 18.51
N GLU A 237 9.18 -2.82 19.03
CA GLU A 237 9.71 -1.48 18.81
C GLU A 237 10.14 -1.29 17.34
N THR A 238 10.69 -2.32 16.69
CA THR A 238 10.98 -2.32 15.24
C THR A 238 9.71 -2.11 14.44
N ASN A 239 8.68 -2.92 14.70
CA ASN A 239 7.42 -2.94 13.95
C ASN A 239 6.67 -1.62 14.12
N ARG A 240 6.59 -1.08 15.35
CA ARG A 240 6.06 0.27 15.59
C ARG A 240 6.87 1.35 14.87
N LYS A 241 8.20 1.34 14.99
CA LYS A 241 9.09 2.31 14.29
C LYS A 241 9.01 2.21 12.77
N TYR A 242 8.62 1.06 12.22
CA TYR A 242 8.40 0.87 10.79
C TYR A 242 7.05 1.45 10.35
N LEU A 243 5.96 1.13 11.05
CA LEU A 243 4.63 1.65 10.74
C LEU A 243 4.53 3.19 10.83
N THR A 244 5.33 3.83 11.69
CA THR A 244 5.38 5.30 11.77
C THR A 244 5.98 5.97 10.53
N PHE A 245 6.59 5.25 9.58
CA PHE A 245 7.05 5.86 8.32
C PHE A 245 5.90 6.35 7.43
N SER A 246 4.68 5.84 7.62
CA SER A 246 3.45 6.39 7.03
C SER A 246 3.30 7.91 7.29
N TRP A 247 3.83 8.41 8.41
CA TRP A 247 3.89 9.84 8.73
C TRP A 247 4.49 10.69 7.61
N TRP A 248 5.49 10.18 6.88
CA TRP A 248 6.13 10.90 5.79
C TRP A 248 5.15 11.21 4.66
N LEU A 249 4.44 10.18 4.16
CA LEU A 249 3.40 10.34 3.16
C LEU A 249 2.33 11.32 3.64
N LEU A 250 1.84 11.14 4.87
CA LEU A 250 0.75 11.93 5.44
C LEU A 250 1.07 13.43 5.53
N HIS A 251 2.27 13.82 5.95
CA HIS A 251 2.60 15.23 6.29
C HIS A 251 3.53 15.93 5.29
N ARG A 252 4.35 15.19 4.53
CA ARG A 252 5.38 15.75 3.60
C ARG A 252 5.20 15.27 2.17
N GLY A 253 4.91 13.99 1.96
CA GLY A 253 4.61 13.42 0.65
C GLY A 253 3.36 14.05 0.04
N SER A 254 2.26 14.05 0.78
CA SER A 254 0.98 14.70 0.45
C SER A 254 1.16 16.15 -0.02
N LYS A 255 1.95 16.96 0.69
CA LYS A 255 2.20 18.36 0.34
C LYS A 255 2.96 18.52 -0.99
N ARG A 256 4.03 17.75 -1.21
CA ARG A 256 4.78 17.76 -2.47
C ARG A 256 3.93 17.26 -3.65
N LEU A 257 3.12 16.25 -3.40
CA LEU A 257 2.18 15.68 -4.35
C LEU A 257 1.11 16.72 -4.72
N MET A 258 0.55 17.41 -3.73
CA MET A 258 -0.40 18.51 -3.91
C MET A 258 0.19 19.67 -4.72
N GLU A 259 1.45 20.04 -4.48
CA GLU A 259 2.15 21.06 -5.27
C GLU A 259 2.27 20.66 -6.75
N ASN A 260 2.69 19.41 -7.03
CA ASN A 260 2.79 18.87 -8.39
C ASN A 260 1.42 18.76 -9.09
N VAL A 261 0.41 18.21 -8.40
CA VAL A 261 -0.97 18.13 -8.90
C VAL A 261 -1.52 19.53 -9.19
N MET A 262 -1.27 20.50 -8.31
CA MET A 262 -1.72 21.88 -8.48
C MET A 262 -1.06 22.55 -9.70
N GLU A 263 0.22 22.27 -9.98
CA GLU A 263 0.90 22.75 -11.17
C GLU A 263 0.26 22.18 -12.45
N ALA A 264 0.11 20.86 -12.53
CA ALA A 264 -0.55 20.20 -13.67
C ALA A 264 -1.99 20.68 -13.89
N VAL A 265 -2.79 20.84 -12.82
CA VAL A 265 -4.17 21.38 -12.88
C VAL A 265 -4.18 22.84 -13.33
N LYS A 266 -3.20 23.67 -12.92
CA LYS A 266 -3.07 25.06 -13.40
C LYS A 266 -2.74 25.13 -14.89
N GLU A 267 -1.91 24.25 -15.41
CA GLU A 267 -1.57 24.22 -16.83
C GLU A 267 -2.78 23.83 -17.69
N VAL A 268 -3.48 22.75 -17.32
CA VAL A 268 -4.60 22.19 -18.11
C VAL A 268 -5.90 23.00 -17.91
N PHE A 269 -6.36 23.13 -16.66
CA PHE A 269 -7.62 23.82 -16.37
C PHE A 269 -7.47 25.34 -16.27
N GLY A 270 -6.25 25.89 -16.28
CA GLY A 270 -6.02 27.33 -16.14
C GLY A 270 -6.77 28.17 -17.17
N GLN A 271 -6.74 27.75 -18.44
CA GLN A 271 -7.32 28.47 -19.58
C GLN A 271 -8.83 28.24 -19.76
N VAL A 272 -9.36 27.11 -19.25
CA VAL A 272 -10.77 26.69 -19.40
C VAL A 272 -11.72 27.68 -18.71
N ASN A 273 -12.78 28.11 -19.37
CA ASN A 273 -13.71 29.08 -18.78
C ASN A 273 -14.71 28.38 -17.84
N ILE A 274 -14.92 28.93 -16.66
CA ILE A 274 -15.82 28.36 -15.63
C ILE A 274 -17.30 28.38 -16.08
N ARG A 275 -17.63 29.22 -17.08
CA ARG A 275 -18.96 29.30 -17.70
C ARG A 275 -19.10 28.48 -18.99
N GLU A 276 -18.03 27.83 -19.43
CA GLU A 276 -18.03 26.94 -20.59
C GLU A 276 -18.95 25.74 -20.34
N ASP A 277 -19.70 25.36 -21.37
CA ASP A 277 -20.51 24.15 -21.34
C ASP A 277 -19.58 22.96 -21.59
N MET A 278 -19.43 22.11 -20.57
CA MET A 278 -18.54 20.96 -20.52
C MET A 278 -19.33 19.70 -20.88
N THR A 279 -18.74 18.82 -21.70
CA THR A 279 -19.25 17.44 -21.90
C THR A 279 -18.49 16.47 -21.01
N MET A 280 -19.01 15.26 -20.85
CA MET A 280 -18.38 14.22 -20.06
C MET A 280 -17.03 13.79 -20.64
N GLU A 281 -16.98 13.63 -21.96
CA GLU A 281 -15.78 13.26 -22.73
C GLU A 281 -14.72 14.34 -22.59
N ARG A 282 -15.10 15.62 -22.74
CA ARG A 282 -14.15 16.73 -22.64
C ARG A 282 -13.58 16.88 -21.22
N LEU A 283 -14.37 16.61 -20.19
CA LEU A 283 -13.87 16.57 -18.81
C LEU A 283 -12.88 15.42 -18.62
N SER A 284 -13.21 14.23 -19.12
CA SER A 284 -12.34 13.05 -19.07
C SER A 284 -11.01 13.29 -19.80
N GLU A 285 -11.02 13.87 -21.00
CA GLU A 285 -9.81 14.30 -21.73
C GLU A 285 -8.91 15.21 -20.88
N LEU A 286 -9.47 16.24 -20.23
CA LEU A 286 -8.72 17.19 -19.41
C LEU A 286 -8.14 16.51 -18.15
N LEU A 287 -8.88 15.60 -17.52
CA LEU A 287 -8.38 14.84 -16.36
C LEU A 287 -7.27 13.85 -16.77
N ILE A 288 -7.41 13.19 -17.92
CA ILE A 288 -6.35 12.36 -18.51
C ILE A 288 -5.12 13.22 -18.85
N GLU A 289 -5.28 14.44 -19.36
CA GLU A 289 -4.16 15.36 -19.62
C GLU A 289 -3.42 15.74 -18.31
N VAL A 290 -4.16 15.99 -17.23
CA VAL A 290 -3.56 16.20 -15.90
C VAL A 290 -2.79 14.96 -15.43
N ARG A 291 -3.37 13.75 -15.56
CA ARG A 291 -2.66 12.49 -15.23
C ARG A 291 -1.40 12.30 -16.07
N ARG A 292 -1.44 12.57 -17.38
CA ARG A 292 -0.26 12.49 -18.26
C ARG A 292 0.88 13.41 -17.83
N LYS A 293 0.58 14.58 -17.24
CA LYS A 293 1.59 15.51 -16.71
C LYS A 293 2.20 15.06 -15.38
N ILE A 294 1.45 14.32 -14.55
CA ILE A 294 1.88 13.86 -13.23
C ILE A 294 2.59 12.51 -13.31
N GLU A 295 1.97 11.54 -14.00
CA GLU A 295 2.40 10.14 -14.07
C GLU A 295 3.27 9.86 -15.32
N GLY A 296 3.01 10.55 -16.43
CA GLY A 296 3.52 10.20 -17.75
C GLY A 296 2.43 9.68 -18.70
N ALA A 297 2.67 9.80 -20.00
CA ALA A 297 1.74 9.41 -21.06
C ALA A 297 1.86 7.95 -21.48
N THR A 298 3.08 7.40 -21.45
CA THR A 298 3.37 5.99 -21.78
C THR A 298 3.58 5.14 -20.52
N SER A 299 3.50 3.80 -20.66
CA SER A 299 3.82 2.90 -19.54
C SER A 299 5.27 3.05 -19.08
N GLU A 300 6.20 3.29 -20.01
CA GLU A 300 7.63 3.46 -19.72
C GLU A 300 7.90 4.76 -18.95
N GLU A 301 7.23 5.86 -19.32
CA GLU A 301 7.30 7.13 -18.57
C GLU A 301 6.76 6.97 -17.14
N ARG A 302 5.66 6.21 -16.97
CA ARG A 302 5.10 5.91 -15.64
C ARG A 302 6.05 5.09 -14.78
N SER A 303 6.71 4.08 -15.34
CA SER A 303 7.72 3.30 -14.64
C SER A 303 8.97 4.11 -14.26
N GLN A 304 9.20 5.29 -14.87
CA GLN A 304 10.28 6.21 -14.50
C GLN A 304 9.87 7.23 -13.42
N MET A 305 8.58 7.27 -13.02
CA MET A 305 8.07 8.21 -12.03
C MET A 305 8.52 7.81 -10.60
N LYS A 306 9.12 8.76 -9.88
CA LYS A 306 9.82 8.51 -8.62
C LYS A 306 8.91 8.55 -7.39
N TRP A 307 7.96 7.61 -7.34
CA TRP A 307 6.97 7.47 -6.27
C TRP A 307 7.60 7.34 -4.88
N LEU A 308 8.75 6.69 -4.76
CA LEU A 308 9.51 6.54 -3.51
C LEU A 308 9.71 7.86 -2.76
N SER A 309 9.95 8.97 -3.47
CA SER A 309 10.21 10.29 -2.85
C SER A 309 8.99 10.93 -2.15
N TYR A 310 7.79 10.44 -2.44
CA TYR A 310 6.54 10.80 -1.77
C TYR A 310 6.18 9.84 -0.64
N LEU A 311 6.57 8.56 -0.76
CA LEU A 311 6.26 7.51 0.22
C LEU A 311 7.25 7.44 1.38
N LEU A 312 8.56 7.51 1.10
CA LEU A 312 9.63 7.37 2.09
C LEU A 312 10.54 8.60 2.17
N PRO A 313 11.08 8.91 3.36
CA PRO A 313 12.13 9.91 3.54
C PRO A 313 13.46 9.48 2.89
N PRO A 314 14.31 10.43 2.48
CA PRO A 314 15.74 10.19 2.29
C PRO A 314 16.38 9.68 3.60
N ARG A 315 17.45 8.88 3.49
CA ARG A 315 18.10 8.19 4.63
C ARG A 315 18.53 9.14 5.76
N GLU A 316 18.87 10.39 5.44
CA GLU A 316 19.27 11.41 6.40
C GLU A 316 18.10 11.93 7.27
N GLN A 317 16.86 11.65 6.88
CA GLN A 317 15.63 12.17 7.49
C GLN A 317 14.80 11.09 8.21
N GLU A 318 15.21 9.82 8.15
CA GLU A 318 14.53 8.69 8.79
C GLU A 318 14.41 8.87 10.31
N LEU A 319 15.49 9.32 10.96
CA LEU A 319 15.50 9.61 12.40
C LEU A 319 14.58 10.77 12.79
N GLU A 320 14.38 11.74 11.90
CA GLU A 320 13.45 12.85 12.12
C GLU A 320 12.00 12.41 11.99
N VAL A 321 11.68 11.44 11.12
CA VAL A 321 10.35 10.82 11.03
C VAL A 321 10.04 10.06 12.32
N ILE A 322 10.96 9.22 12.80
CA ILE A 322 10.81 8.48 14.07
C ILE A 322 10.61 9.45 15.24
N ARG A 323 11.38 10.56 15.30
CA ARG A 323 11.26 11.59 16.33
C ARG A 323 9.90 12.31 16.26
N ARG A 324 9.45 12.72 15.08
CA ARG A 324 8.20 13.48 14.91
C ARG A 324 6.96 12.65 15.12
N ALA A 325 6.93 11.42 14.63
CA ALA A 325 5.82 10.50 14.88
C ALA A 325 5.59 10.31 16.39
N ARG A 326 6.67 10.11 17.15
CA ARG A 326 6.61 10.02 18.63
C ARG A 326 6.14 11.31 19.31
N ALA A 327 6.53 12.47 18.81
CA ALA A 327 6.03 13.75 19.33
C ALA A 327 4.53 13.96 19.04
N SER A 328 4.05 13.55 17.86
CA SER A 328 2.63 13.53 17.50
C SER A 328 1.82 12.58 18.39
N GLU A 329 2.33 11.38 18.68
CA GLU A 329 1.68 10.42 19.60
C GLU A 329 1.53 10.98 21.03
N ASN A 330 2.53 11.72 21.51
CA ASN A 330 2.56 12.23 22.89
C ASN A 330 1.82 13.57 23.08
N GLY A 331 1.37 14.24 22.01
CA GLY A 331 0.72 15.55 22.08
C GLY A 331 1.63 16.72 22.52
N GLU A 332 2.95 16.51 22.58
CA GLU A 332 3.91 17.53 22.97
C GLU A 332 4.27 18.43 21.77
N SER A 333 3.70 19.64 21.76
CA SER A 333 4.08 20.68 20.80
C SER A 333 5.56 21.07 21.00
N PRO A 334 6.41 21.02 19.97
CA PRO A 334 7.84 21.34 20.13
C PRO A 334 8.05 22.81 20.53
N LEU A 335 8.42 23.02 21.79
CA LEU A 335 8.81 24.34 22.30
C LEU A 335 10.02 24.88 21.51
N PRO A 336 9.94 26.07 20.90
CA PRO A 336 11.05 26.63 20.14
C PRO A 336 12.14 27.15 21.11
N GLY A 337 13.07 26.26 21.49
CA GLY A 337 14.19 26.60 22.36
C GLY A 337 14.79 25.47 23.20
N ALA A 338 14.26 24.25 23.18
CA ALA A 338 14.91 23.11 23.83
C ALA A 338 16.25 22.80 23.15
N GLN A 339 17.36 22.96 23.87
CA GLN A 339 18.70 22.63 23.38
C GLN A 339 18.86 21.10 23.23
N ASP A 340 19.65 20.66 22.24
CA ASP A 340 19.83 19.26 21.81
C ASP A 340 20.35 18.27 22.89
N SER A 341 20.56 18.70 24.14
CA SER A 341 21.32 17.94 25.14
C SER A 341 20.50 17.04 26.07
N ASP A 342 19.23 17.35 26.37
CA ASP A 342 18.49 16.68 27.46
C ASP A 342 17.53 15.56 27.00
N TYR A 343 17.23 15.45 25.70
CA TYR A 343 16.40 14.37 25.14
C TYR A 343 17.19 13.11 24.73
N ILE A 344 18.51 13.10 24.92
CA ILE A 344 19.43 12.03 24.46
C ILE A 344 19.29 10.71 25.24
N ALA A 345 18.66 10.70 26.43
CA ALA A 345 18.90 9.67 27.43
C ALA A 345 18.01 8.40 27.40
N VAL A 346 16.89 8.34 26.64
CA VAL A 346 15.95 7.19 26.73
C VAL A 346 15.37 6.75 25.37
N GLY A 347 16.12 5.90 24.66
CA GLY A 347 15.55 4.94 23.68
C GLY A 347 15.87 5.19 22.19
N GLY A 348 17.06 4.73 21.77
CA GLY A 348 17.33 4.28 20.40
C GLY A 348 17.34 5.32 19.28
N THR A 349 18.41 6.11 19.22
CA THR A 349 18.71 7.10 18.17
C THR A 349 19.18 6.51 16.83
N GLU A 350 19.19 5.19 16.69
CA GLU A 350 19.73 4.48 15.51
C GLU A 350 18.65 3.63 14.84
N VAL A 351 18.69 3.59 13.50
CA VAL A 351 17.90 2.65 12.70
C VAL A 351 18.49 1.26 12.89
N SER A 352 17.75 0.35 13.55
CA SER A 352 18.21 -1.02 13.76
C SER A 352 18.42 -1.74 12.43
N ALA A 353 19.31 -2.75 12.39
CA ALA A 353 19.50 -3.57 11.19
C ALA A 353 18.20 -4.25 10.72
N SER A 354 17.29 -4.60 11.64
CA SER A 354 15.97 -5.16 11.34
C SER A 354 15.01 -4.14 10.71
N LEU A 355 15.07 -2.87 11.13
CA LEU A 355 14.30 -1.77 10.55
C LEU A 355 14.86 -1.34 9.19
N ARG A 356 16.19 -1.28 9.05
CA ARG A 356 16.87 -0.98 7.79
C ARG A 356 16.49 -1.97 6.69
N ARG A 357 16.50 -3.28 6.99
CA ARG A 357 16.06 -4.33 6.07
C ARG A 357 14.62 -4.13 5.60
N LEU A 358 13.67 -3.84 6.50
CA LEU A 358 12.28 -3.53 6.13
C LEU A 358 12.20 -2.31 5.22
N LEU A 359 12.93 -1.23 5.52
CA LEU A 359 12.91 0.00 4.73
C LEU A 359 13.58 -0.17 3.36
N ASP A 360 14.62 -1.00 3.25
CA ASP A 360 15.24 -1.35 1.96
C ASP A 360 14.31 -2.24 1.12
N GLU A 361 13.75 -3.31 1.69
CA GLU A 361 12.78 -4.17 0.99
C GLU A 361 11.53 -3.37 0.55
N THR A 362 11.08 -2.42 1.36
CA THR A 362 9.98 -1.50 1.00
C THR A 362 10.37 -0.59 -0.16
N ALA A 363 11.61 -0.06 -0.19
CA ALA A 363 12.08 0.79 -1.27
C ALA A 363 12.22 0.00 -2.58
N ASP A 364 12.79 -1.21 -2.52
CA ASP A 364 12.92 -2.13 -3.66
C ASP A 364 11.54 -2.51 -4.22
N LEU A 365 10.54 -2.75 -3.35
CA LEU A 365 9.16 -2.99 -3.78
C LEU A 365 8.52 -1.76 -4.43
N ILE A 366 8.73 -0.56 -3.90
CA ILE A 366 8.16 0.69 -4.44
C ILE A 366 8.77 1.09 -5.79
N ASP A 367 10.08 0.93 -5.95
CA ASP A 367 10.79 1.23 -7.21
C ASP A 367 10.59 0.11 -8.27
N SER A 368 9.92 -1.00 -7.92
CA SER A 368 9.65 -2.10 -8.85
C SER A 368 8.67 -1.72 -9.99
N PRO A 369 8.85 -2.27 -11.21
CA PRO A 369 7.89 -2.08 -12.30
C PRO A 369 6.48 -2.57 -11.95
N THR A 370 6.39 -3.66 -11.18
CA THR A 370 5.12 -4.26 -10.72
C THR A 370 4.33 -3.28 -9.84
N PHE A 371 4.98 -2.59 -8.90
CA PHE A 371 4.33 -1.55 -8.09
C PHE A 371 3.74 -0.44 -8.95
N CYS A 372 4.45 0.04 -9.96
CA CYS A 372 3.95 1.06 -10.87
C CYS A 372 2.73 0.58 -11.69
N GLN A 373 2.73 -0.66 -12.16
CA GLN A 373 1.59 -1.25 -12.87
C GLN A 373 0.36 -1.33 -11.95
N VAL A 374 0.51 -1.87 -10.73
CA VAL A 374 -0.57 -2.00 -9.75
C VAL A 374 -1.08 -0.62 -9.32
N LEU A 375 -0.20 0.34 -9.03
CA LEU A 375 -0.60 1.71 -8.71
C LEU A 375 -1.37 2.36 -9.86
N THR A 376 -1.00 2.10 -11.13
CA THR A 376 -1.77 2.59 -12.28
C THR A 376 -3.19 2.04 -12.27
N ARG A 377 -3.38 0.74 -11.98
CA ARG A 377 -4.72 0.12 -11.87
C ARG A 377 -5.55 0.67 -10.72
N VAL A 378 -4.93 0.84 -9.56
CA VAL A 378 -5.55 1.43 -8.37
C VAL A 378 -6.00 2.87 -8.64
N LEU A 379 -5.16 3.67 -9.30
CA LEU A 379 -5.53 5.02 -9.74
C LEU A 379 -6.65 4.97 -10.78
N ASP A 380 -6.57 4.12 -11.80
CA ASP A 380 -7.62 3.98 -12.82
C ASP A 380 -9.00 3.71 -12.18
N ALA A 381 -9.08 2.78 -11.22
CA ALA A 381 -10.31 2.48 -10.48
C ALA A 381 -10.84 3.70 -9.70
N ALA A 382 -9.99 4.40 -8.94
CA ALA A 382 -10.39 5.58 -8.17
C ALA A 382 -10.80 6.77 -9.06
N TYR A 383 -10.13 6.96 -10.20
CA TYR A 383 -10.50 7.97 -11.20
C TYR A 383 -11.83 7.63 -11.87
N SER A 384 -12.08 6.38 -12.26
CA SER A 384 -13.38 5.96 -12.82
C SER A 384 -14.52 6.08 -11.80
N HIS A 385 -14.29 5.81 -10.51
CA HIS A 385 -15.31 6.06 -9.48
C HIS A 385 -15.68 7.55 -9.36
N LEU A 386 -14.68 8.45 -9.40
CA LEU A 386 -14.93 9.89 -9.41
C LEU A 386 -15.65 10.34 -10.69
N VAL A 387 -15.16 9.91 -11.85
CA VAL A 387 -15.56 10.43 -13.16
C VAL A 387 -16.82 9.70 -13.64
N ASP A 388 -16.67 8.43 -14.01
CA ASP A 388 -17.68 7.63 -14.71
C ASP A 388 -18.90 7.29 -13.84
N TYR A 389 -18.74 7.32 -12.51
CA TYR A 389 -19.85 7.15 -11.57
C TYR A 389 -20.28 8.47 -10.91
N ARG A 390 -19.45 9.09 -10.05
CA ARG A 390 -19.91 10.23 -9.22
C ARG A 390 -20.15 11.52 -9.99
N ILE A 391 -19.30 11.91 -10.93
CA ILE A 391 -19.53 13.11 -11.76
C ILE A 391 -20.62 12.86 -12.80
N ALA A 392 -20.65 11.69 -13.44
CA ALA A 392 -21.69 11.32 -14.40
C ALA A 392 -23.10 11.36 -13.78
N THR A 393 -23.28 10.81 -12.58
CA THR A 393 -24.57 10.82 -11.87
C THR A 393 -24.93 12.21 -11.34
N GLU A 394 -24.01 12.90 -10.63
CA GLU A 394 -24.35 14.17 -9.95
C GLU A 394 -24.34 15.42 -10.84
N SER A 395 -23.49 15.48 -11.87
CA SER A 395 -23.38 16.66 -12.75
C SER A 395 -24.12 16.49 -14.07
N PHE A 396 -24.13 15.28 -14.62
CA PHE A 396 -24.67 14.98 -15.95
C PHE A 396 -26.02 14.24 -15.92
N ASN A 397 -26.53 13.88 -14.73
CA ASN A 397 -27.78 13.12 -14.55
C ASN A 397 -27.83 11.83 -15.38
N VAL A 398 -26.67 11.20 -15.63
CA VAL A 398 -26.61 9.88 -16.24
C VAL A 398 -27.17 8.89 -15.21
N THR A 399 -28.33 8.30 -15.50
CA THR A 399 -28.85 7.18 -14.71
C THR A 399 -27.85 6.03 -14.78
N GLY A 400 -27.24 5.71 -13.63
CA GLY A 400 -26.34 4.56 -13.49
C GLY A 400 -27.04 3.23 -13.77
N PRO A 401 -26.31 2.10 -13.81
CA PRO A 401 -26.88 0.80 -14.04
C PRO A 401 -27.96 0.49 -13.00
N THR A 402 -29.21 0.38 -13.45
CA THR A 402 -30.38 0.20 -12.59
C THR A 402 -30.30 -1.12 -11.83
N ALA A 403 -30.77 -1.13 -10.58
CA ALA A 403 -30.88 -2.35 -9.78
C ALA A 403 -31.67 -3.46 -10.51
N PRO A 404 -31.29 -4.74 -10.33
CA PRO A 404 -31.91 -5.85 -11.06
C PRO A 404 -33.42 -5.94 -10.76
N GLY A 405 -34.25 -5.89 -11.80
CA GLY A 405 -35.70 -6.09 -11.72
C GLY A 405 -36.58 -4.91 -12.16
N THR A 406 -36.05 -3.86 -12.76
CA THR A 406 -36.88 -2.80 -13.42
C THR A 406 -36.85 -2.91 -14.94
N ASP A 407 -38.03 -2.88 -15.57
CA ASP A 407 -38.21 -2.99 -17.03
C ASP A 407 -37.43 -1.90 -17.78
N GLN A 408 -36.56 -2.32 -18.70
CA GLN A 408 -35.81 -1.39 -19.55
C GLN A 408 -36.67 -0.88 -20.72
N PRO A 409 -36.75 0.44 -20.96
CA PRO A 409 -37.09 0.94 -22.28
C PRO A 409 -35.97 0.57 -23.25
N ARG A 410 -36.30 -0.17 -24.32
CA ARG A 410 -35.36 -0.77 -25.29
C ARG A 410 -34.47 0.22 -26.08
N VAL A 411 -34.63 1.52 -25.86
CA VAL A 411 -33.83 2.59 -26.46
C VAL A 411 -33.62 3.66 -25.37
N THR A 412 -32.41 3.71 -24.81
CA THR A 412 -31.92 4.90 -24.11
C THR A 412 -31.31 5.85 -25.13
N GLU A 413 -31.96 7.00 -25.33
CA GLU A 413 -31.41 8.08 -26.15
C GLU A 413 -30.19 8.65 -25.43
N ILE A 414 -29.00 8.48 -26.03
CA ILE A 414 -27.73 9.03 -25.49
C ILE A 414 -27.77 10.54 -25.71
N THR A 415 -28.47 11.23 -24.82
CA THR A 415 -28.45 12.69 -24.76
C THR A 415 -27.06 13.12 -24.29
N GLU A 416 -26.30 13.82 -25.14
CA GLU A 416 -25.09 14.54 -24.73
C GLU A 416 -25.49 15.65 -23.74
N ASN A 417 -25.65 15.29 -22.47
CA ASN A 417 -25.95 16.25 -21.43
C ASN A 417 -24.72 17.16 -21.27
N LYS A 418 -24.93 18.48 -21.39
CA LYS A 418 -23.89 19.49 -21.23
C LYS A 418 -24.18 20.26 -19.95
N CYS A 419 -23.19 20.35 -19.07
CA CYS A 419 -23.30 21.12 -17.85
C CYS A 419 -22.15 22.13 -17.76
N LYS A 420 -22.38 23.25 -17.08
CA LYS A 420 -21.35 24.28 -16.93
C LYS A 420 -20.27 23.79 -15.98
N LEU A 421 -19.01 24.05 -16.28
CA LEU A 421 -17.91 23.67 -15.38
C LEU A 421 -18.15 24.13 -13.93
N ALA A 422 -18.73 25.32 -13.73
CA ALA A 422 -19.16 25.83 -12.41
C ALA A 422 -20.10 24.91 -11.61
N HIS A 423 -20.87 24.03 -12.26
CA HIS A 423 -21.76 23.07 -11.61
C HIS A 423 -21.05 21.76 -11.22
N ILE A 424 -19.90 21.47 -11.85
CA ILE A 424 -19.08 20.27 -11.58
C ILE A 424 -18.16 20.50 -10.37
N LEU A 425 -17.64 21.73 -10.19
CA LEU A 425 -16.73 22.06 -9.08
C LEU A 425 -17.27 21.66 -7.68
N PRO A 426 -18.55 21.89 -7.33
CA PRO A 426 -19.11 21.41 -6.06
C PRO A 426 -19.07 19.89 -5.88
N VAL A 427 -19.16 19.11 -6.97
CA VAL A 427 -19.03 17.64 -6.91
C VAL A 427 -17.60 17.26 -6.58
N PHE A 428 -16.59 17.85 -7.22
CA PHE A 428 -15.19 17.67 -6.80
C PHE A 428 -14.98 18.03 -5.31
N CYS A 429 -15.58 19.13 -4.84
CA CYS A 429 -15.49 19.53 -3.43
C CYS A 429 -16.09 18.51 -2.47
N LYS A 430 -17.29 18.01 -2.78
CA LYS A 430 -18.02 16.98 -2.01
C LYS A 430 -17.27 15.65 -2.00
N GLN A 431 -16.85 15.19 -3.18
CA GLN A 431 -16.18 13.91 -3.36
C GLN A 431 -14.81 13.89 -2.67
N ALA A 432 -14.08 15.02 -2.65
CA ALA A 432 -12.89 15.17 -1.81
C ALA A 432 -13.15 14.91 -0.31
N TYR A 433 -14.27 15.39 0.26
CA TYR A 433 -14.60 15.08 1.66
C TYR A 433 -14.89 13.59 1.88
N LEU A 434 -15.53 12.92 0.91
CA LEU A 434 -15.83 11.49 0.99
C LEU A 434 -14.57 10.63 0.86
N MET A 435 -13.63 10.99 -0.03
CA MET A 435 -12.31 10.34 -0.13
C MET A 435 -11.55 10.41 1.20
N ALA A 436 -11.63 11.54 1.90
CA ALA A 436 -10.95 11.79 3.18
C ALA A 436 -11.78 11.38 4.42
N ALA A 437 -12.94 10.74 4.25
CA ALA A 437 -13.79 10.31 5.36
C ALA A 437 -13.21 9.04 6.01
N GLY A 438 -12.73 9.18 7.24
CA GLY A 438 -12.29 8.07 8.09
C GLY A 438 -13.47 7.35 8.76
N SER A 439 -13.17 6.28 9.50
CA SER A 439 -14.17 5.45 10.19
C SER A 439 -15.20 6.25 11.00
N GLY A 440 -14.75 7.22 11.80
CA GLY A 440 -15.64 8.05 12.64
C GLY A 440 -16.57 9.01 11.87
N ASP A 441 -16.23 9.42 10.64
CA ASP A 441 -17.13 10.24 9.80
C ASP A 441 -18.21 9.37 9.13
N LEU A 442 -17.90 8.09 8.88
CA LEU A 442 -18.77 7.14 8.19
C LEU A 442 -19.90 6.63 9.08
N GLU A 443 -19.64 6.37 10.37
CA GLU A 443 -20.68 5.97 11.34
C GLU A 443 -21.81 7.03 11.48
N MET A 444 -21.47 8.32 11.38
CA MET A 444 -22.45 9.41 11.37
C MET A 444 -23.27 9.44 10.08
N SER A 445 -22.66 9.02 8.96
CA SER A 445 -23.25 9.08 7.62
C SER A 445 -24.15 7.87 7.32
N SER A 446 -23.82 6.69 7.84
CA SER A 446 -24.61 5.44 7.67
C SER A 446 -25.98 5.47 8.38
N ILE A 447 -26.23 6.46 9.24
CA ILE A 447 -27.56 6.71 9.83
C ILE A 447 -28.54 7.30 8.79
N VAL A 448 -28.02 7.86 7.68
CA VAL A 448 -28.79 8.66 6.71
C VAL A 448 -28.92 7.99 5.32
N ALA A 449 -28.03 7.06 4.96
CA ALA A 449 -28.05 6.39 3.65
C ALA A 449 -27.99 4.84 3.79
N PRO A 450 -28.80 4.08 3.02
CA PRO A 450 -28.82 2.61 3.08
C PRO A 450 -27.78 1.91 2.20
N GLU A 451 -26.95 2.65 1.46
CA GLU A 451 -25.85 2.12 0.66
C GLU A 451 -24.56 2.05 1.53
N GLY A 452 -24.20 0.85 2.00
CA GLY A 452 -22.85 0.44 2.45
C GLY A 452 -22.13 1.31 3.52
N PRO A 453 -21.87 0.80 4.75
CA PRO A 453 -21.07 1.53 5.73
C PRO A 453 -19.57 1.47 5.37
N GLY A 454 -19.09 2.33 4.48
CA GLY A 454 -17.69 2.34 4.07
C GLY A 454 -17.28 3.53 3.19
N ASN A 455 -15.97 3.76 3.07
CA ASN A 455 -15.42 4.72 2.12
C ASN A 455 -15.42 4.07 0.72
N GLU A 456 -16.30 4.56 -0.16
CA GLU A 456 -16.49 3.99 -1.51
C GLU A 456 -15.22 4.00 -2.37
N TYR A 457 -14.36 5.02 -2.22
CA TYR A 457 -13.11 5.10 -2.97
C TYR A 457 -12.14 4.03 -2.49
N LEU A 458 -12.08 3.78 -1.18
CA LEU A 458 -11.30 2.68 -0.64
C LEU A 458 -11.88 1.32 -1.06
N ALA A 459 -13.19 1.16 -1.11
CA ALA A 459 -13.82 -0.06 -1.63
C ALA A 459 -13.54 -0.28 -3.13
N ALA A 460 -13.50 0.78 -3.95
CA ALA A 460 -13.11 0.71 -5.36
C ALA A 460 -11.62 0.36 -5.53
N ILE A 461 -10.76 0.82 -4.63
CA ILE A 461 -9.32 0.47 -4.58
C ILE A 461 -9.12 -0.98 -4.14
N ASP A 462 -9.79 -1.42 -3.06
CA ASP A 462 -9.70 -2.77 -2.51
C ASP A 462 -10.30 -3.82 -3.46
N GLY A 463 -11.19 -3.42 -4.39
CA GLY A 463 -11.73 -4.26 -5.46
C GLY A 463 -10.77 -4.51 -6.64
N VAL A 464 -9.57 -3.95 -6.65
CA VAL A 464 -8.58 -4.15 -7.73
C VAL A 464 -7.84 -5.48 -7.53
N HIS A 465 -8.10 -6.47 -8.39
CA HIS A 465 -7.48 -7.79 -8.30
C HIS A 465 -5.95 -7.76 -8.37
N GLU A 466 -5.35 -6.87 -9.18
CA GLU A 466 -3.90 -6.72 -9.25
C GLU A 466 -3.25 -6.27 -7.94
N LEU A 467 -4.00 -5.57 -7.07
CA LEU A 467 -3.56 -5.15 -5.73
C LEU A 467 -3.54 -6.33 -4.75
N ASP A 468 -4.58 -7.17 -4.75
CA ASP A 468 -4.62 -8.34 -3.86
C ASP A 468 -3.59 -9.39 -4.29
N ALA A 469 -3.43 -9.62 -5.61
CA ALA A 469 -2.37 -10.47 -6.14
C ALA A 469 -0.96 -9.95 -5.76
N PHE A 470 -0.72 -8.64 -5.81
CA PHE A 470 0.54 -8.02 -5.36
C PHE A 470 0.76 -8.18 -3.85
N ALA A 471 -0.27 -7.94 -3.03
CA ALA A 471 -0.22 -8.17 -1.59
C ALA A 471 0.07 -9.64 -1.24
N ALA A 472 -0.57 -10.59 -1.92
CA ALA A 472 -0.36 -12.02 -1.75
C ALA A 472 1.07 -12.45 -2.11
N VAL A 473 1.66 -11.86 -3.16
CA VAL A 473 3.07 -12.08 -3.50
C VAL A 473 4.01 -11.51 -2.44
N ILE A 474 3.78 -10.29 -1.93
CA ILE A 474 4.60 -9.74 -0.84
C ILE A 474 4.52 -10.64 0.40
N TYR A 475 3.31 -11.07 0.78
CA TYR A 475 3.06 -11.91 1.95
C TYR A 475 3.67 -13.32 1.83
N SER A 476 3.80 -13.86 0.62
CA SER A 476 4.28 -15.23 0.37
C SER A 476 5.68 -15.37 -0.26
N SER A 477 6.26 -14.28 -0.74
CA SER A 477 7.61 -14.24 -1.29
C SER A 477 8.67 -14.51 -0.23
N ASN A 478 9.82 -15.06 -0.65
CA ASN A 478 11.03 -15.19 0.16
C ASN A 478 10.93 -16.06 1.45
N PHE A 479 9.84 -16.81 1.65
CA PHE A 479 9.67 -17.70 2.81
C PHE A 479 10.83 -18.69 3.00
N GLU A 480 11.31 -19.34 1.94
CA GLU A 480 12.39 -20.34 2.02
C GLU A 480 13.74 -19.70 2.36
N ALA A 481 14.07 -18.55 1.77
CA ALA A 481 15.33 -17.85 2.04
C ALA A 481 15.42 -17.30 3.47
N GLU A 482 14.32 -16.77 4.03
CA GLU A 482 14.30 -16.33 5.44
C GLU A 482 14.39 -17.49 6.44
N LEU A 483 13.96 -18.70 6.05
CA LEU A 483 14.14 -19.91 6.84
C LEU A 483 15.61 -20.35 6.84
N GLU A 484 16.26 -20.42 5.67
CA GLU A 484 17.67 -20.80 5.54
C GLU A 484 18.63 -19.80 6.24
N GLU A 485 18.40 -18.48 6.13
CA GLU A 485 19.17 -17.48 6.89
C GLU A 485 19.01 -17.65 8.41
N ARG A 486 17.84 -18.09 8.89
CA ARG A 486 17.61 -18.31 10.33
C ARG A 486 18.18 -19.62 10.82
N GLU A 487 18.10 -20.70 10.06
CA GLU A 487 18.75 -21.97 10.42
C GLU A 487 20.28 -21.83 10.47
N THR A 488 20.88 -21.09 9.54
CA THR A 488 22.33 -20.81 9.53
C THR A 488 22.79 -19.92 10.68
N VAL A 489 21.96 -18.98 11.15
CA VAL A 489 22.24 -18.15 12.36
C VAL A 489 21.94 -18.90 13.66
N ALA A 490 21.01 -19.86 13.66
CA ALA A 490 20.67 -20.69 14.83
C ALA A 490 21.61 -21.90 15.03
N ALA A 491 22.44 -22.22 14.04
CA ALA A 491 23.47 -23.25 14.16
C ALA A 491 24.45 -22.90 15.32
N PRO A 492 24.64 -23.79 16.32
CA PRO A 492 25.60 -23.53 17.38
C PRO A 492 27.01 -23.37 16.81
N LEU A 493 27.69 -22.29 17.20
CA LEU A 493 29.12 -22.13 16.93
C LEU A 493 29.89 -23.29 17.58
N GLU A 494 30.30 -24.29 16.78
CA GLU A 494 31.21 -25.31 17.26
C GLU A 494 32.52 -24.65 17.70
N GLU A 495 32.78 -24.67 19.01
CA GLU A 495 34.01 -24.16 19.59
C GLU A 495 35.22 -24.90 19.00
N LYS A 496 35.90 -24.25 18.06
CA LYS A 496 37.18 -24.73 17.53
C LYS A 496 38.26 -24.56 18.61
N SER A 497 38.32 -25.53 19.52
CA SER A 497 39.11 -25.48 20.76
C SER A 497 40.59 -25.19 20.52
N THR A 498 40.99 -23.93 20.65
CA THR A 498 42.39 -23.52 20.71
C THR A 498 42.94 -23.83 22.10
N ARG A 499 43.55 -25.01 22.24
CA ARG A 499 44.21 -25.45 23.47
C ARG A 499 45.41 -24.55 23.82
N SER A 500 45.20 -23.61 24.73
CA SER A 500 46.26 -22.76 25.27
C SER A 500 47.23 -23.57 26.15
N GLN A 501 48.54 -23.37 25.94
CA GLN A 501 49.56 -23.61 26.95
C GLN A 501 50.37 -22.33 27.14
N ARG A 502 50.24 -21.71 28.31
CA ARG A 502 51.18 -20.71 28.84
C ARG A 502 51.78 -21.30 30.11
N ASN A 503 53.12 -21.28 30.20
CA ASN A 503 53.82 -20.87 31.41
C ASN A 503 55.22 -20.36 31.04
N GLU A 504 55.67 -19.34 31.76
CA GLU A 504 56.96 -18.67 31.61
C GLU A 504 58.11 -19.55 32.20
N GLU A 505 59.44 -19.29 32.13
CA GLU A 505 60.24 -18.04 32.10
C GLU A 505 61.69 -18.34 31.50
N PRO A 506 62.83 -17.59 31.68
CA PRO A 506 63.65 -17.20 30.51
C PRO A 506 65.21 -17.41 30.54
N MET A 507 65.86 -17.07 29.41
CA MET A 507 67.27 -16.68 29.17
C MET A 507 68.49 -17.63 29.38
N SER A 508 69.18 -17.95 28.26
CA SER A 508 70.64 -17.74 28.00
C SER A 508 70.97 -18.27 26.57
N PHE A 509 71.44 -17.48 25.58
CA PHE A 509 72.75 -16.85 25.32
C PHE A 509 73.89 -17.80 24.87
N GLU A 510 74.14 -17.89 23.54
CA GLU A 510 75.43 -17.88 22.80
C GLU A 510 75.13 -18.19 21.29
N ARG A 511 75.50 -17.33 20.33
CA ARG A 511 76.71 -17.36 19.45
C ARG A 511 76.90 -18.68 18.65
N ASP A 512 77.22 -18.69 17.35
CA ASP A 512 77.63 -17.64 16.38
C ASP A 512 77.07 -17.95 14.96
N ALA A 513 77.17 -16.99 14.04
CA ALA A 513 76.92 -17.14 12.59
C ALA A 513 78.28 -17.34 11.83
N PRO A 514 78.43 -17.24 10.49
CA PRO A 514 77.45 -17.10 9.38
C PRO A 514 77.80 -17.99 8.14
N ALA A 515 77.34 -17.57 6.95
CA ALA A 515 77.84 -17.89 5.59
C ALA A 515 77.36 -19.22 4.93
N ASN A 516 77.06 -19.31 3.62
CA ASN A 516 77.14 -18.28 2.56
C ASN A 516 76.29 -18.63 1.30
N ASP A 517 76.08 -17.60 0.46
CA ASP A 517 75.91 -17.59 -1.01
C ASP A 517 74.63 -18.10 -1.74
N GLU A 518 74.24 -17.27 -2.73
CA GLU A 518 73.17 -17.40 -3.74
C GLU A 518 73.71 -18.06 -5.06
N PRO A 519 73.13 -17.85 -6.27
CA PRO A 519 71.80 -18.20 -6.84
C PRO A 519 71.96 -19.08 -8.14
N ILE A 520 71.14 -18.82 -9.19
CA ILE A 520 71.07 -19.39 -10.58
C ILE A 520 69.92 -20.43 -10.73
N VAL A 521 68.84 -20.31 -11.54
CA VAL A 521 68.41 -19.64 -12.81
C VAL A 521 68.23 -20.64 -13.98
N ALA A 522 67.08 -20.52 -14.67
CA ALA A 522 66.60 -21.22 -15.88
C ALA A 522 66.28 -22.74 -15.73
N GLY A 523 65.30 -23.34 -16.42
CA GLY A 523 64.33 -22.83 -17.40
C GLY A 523 64.41 -23.58 -18.74
N ALA A 524 63.42 -24.41 -19.07
CA ALA A 524 63.22 -25.01 -20.40
C ALA A 524 61.82 -25.64 -20.55
N GLU A 525 61.30 -25.66 -21.77
CA GLU A 525 59.96 -26.13 -22.17
C GLU A 525 59.97 -27.60 -22.64
N GLY A 526 58.80 -28.22 -22.78
CA GLY A 526 58.64 -29.55 -23.39
C GLY A 526 57.17 -29.94 -23.57
N GLU A 527 56.72 -30.12 -24.81
CA GLU A 527 55.32 -30.40 -25.18
C GLU A 527 54.98 -31.90 -25.27
N ALA A 528 53.66 -32.18 -25.23
CA ALA A 528 52.93 -33.31 -25.82
C ALA A 528 53.16 -34.75 -25.32
N GLU A 529 52.11 -35.34 -24.73
CA GLU A 529 51.27 -36.32 -25.46
C GLU A 529 49.87 -36.48 -24.83
N THR A 530 48.90 -36.97 -25.62
CA THR A 530 47.45 -36.92 -25.34
C THR A 530 46.82 -38.26 -24.98
N THR A 531 45.88 -38.28 -24.03
CA THR A 531 44.76 -39.24 -23.99
C THR A 531 43.49 -38.60 -23.40
N GLU A 532 42.42 -38.62 -24.19
CA GLU A 532 41.01 -38.32 -23.88
C GLU A 532 40.46 -39.39 -22.89
N ASP A 533 39.36 -39.29 -22.12
CA ASP A 533 38.23 -38.34 -21.97
C ASP A 533 37.45 -38.76 -20.66
N PRO A 534 36.32 -38.16 -20.24
CA PRO A 534 36.05 -36.75 -19.94
C PRO A 534 35.55 -36.55 -18.49
N VAL A 535 35.80 -35.39 -17.86
CA VAL A 535 35.07 -34.93 -16.65
C VAL A 535 34.53 -33.54 -16.90
N GLN A 536 33.21 -33.40 -16.83
CA GLN A 536 32.51 -32.14 -17.06
C GLN A 536 32.91 -31.11 -15.98
N PRO A 537 33.20 -29.84 -16.34
CA PRO A 537 33.45 -28.80 -15.35
C PRO A 537 32.17 -28.51 -14.56
N LEU A 538 32.32 -28.31 -13.25
CA LEU A 538 31.26 -27.73 -12.43
C LEU A 538 31.03 -26.29 -12.93
N GLU A 539 29.83 -25.99 -13.43
CA GLU A 539 29.45 -24.61 -13.74
C GLU A 539 29.46 -23.79 -12.45
N THR A 540 30.34 -22.78 -12.40
CA THR A 540 30.26 -21.71 -11.42
C THR A 540 29.01 -20.89 -11.72
N VAL A 541 27.90 -21.19 -11.04
CA VAL A 541 26.69 -20.37 -11.12
C VAL A 541 27.04 -18.93 -10.69
N PRO A 542 26.82 -17.92 -11.54
CA PRO A 542 27.14 -16.54 -11.20
C PRO A 542 26.19 -16.02 -10.12
N ALA A 543 26.67 -15.06 -9.33
CA ALA A 543 25.89 -14.43 -8.26
C ALA A 543 24.54 -13.89 -8.77
N VAL A 544 23.48 -14.25 -8.07
CA VAL A 544 22.10 -14.09 -8.54
C VAL A 544 21.61 -12.65 -8.39
N THR A 545 21.64 -11.90 -9.49
CA THR A 545 20.82 -10.69 -9.69
C THR A 545 19.47 -11.10 -10.28
N SER A 546 18.51 -11.55 -9.45
CA SER A 546 17.20 -12.02 -9.95
C SER A 546 15.97 -11.60 -9.12
N SER A 547 16.10 -10.65 -8.19
CA SER A 547 14.97 -10.21 -7.34
C SER A 547 13.76 -9.75 -8.18
N GLU A 548 13.97 -8.78 -9.08
CA GLU A 548 12.91 -8.18 -9.90
C GLU A 548 12.25 -9.19 -10.85
N ALA A 549 13.05 -10.03 -11.52
CA ALA A 549 12.54 -11.05 -12.44
C ALA A 549 11.75 -12.14 -11.71
N GLY A 550 12.11 -12.45 -10.46
CA GLY A 550 11.37 -13.38 -9.62
C GLY A 550 10.03 -12.81 -9.14
N LEU A 551 10.01 -11.53 -8.74
CA LEU A 551 8.80 -10.82 -8.30
C LEU A 551 7.75 -10.75 -9.42
N GLU A 552 8.15 -10.28 -10.61
CA GLU A 552 7.26 -10.13 -11.76
C GLU A 552 6.70 -11.48 -12.22
N ALA A 553 7.53 -12.53 -12.25
CA ALA A 553 7.07 -13.89 -12.56
C ALA A 553 6.12 -14.44 -11.49
N ALA A 554 6.34 -14.16 -10.20
CA ALA A 554 5.44 -14.58 -9.13
C ALA A 554 4.08 -13.87 -9.22
N TRP A 555 4.07 -12.57 -9.55
CA TRP A 555 2.86 -11.76 -9.74
C TRP A 555 2.04 -12.20 -10.96
N GLN A 556 2.68 -12.41 -12.11
CA GLN A 556 1.99 -12.95 -13.30
C GLN A 556 1.39 -14.35 -13.03
N ASN A 557 2.09 -15.19 -12.26
CA ASN A 557 1.56 -16.49 -11.82
C ASN A 557 0.43 -16.39 -10.78
N ALA A 558 0.34 -15.30 -10.01
CA ALA A 558 -0.76 -15.05 -9.08
C ALA A 558 -2.04 -14.69 -9.87
N LEU A 559 -1.95 -13.73 -10.79
CA LEU A 559 -3.05 -13.34 -11.69
C LEU A 559 -3.64 -14.55 -12.42
N ALA A 560 -2.79 -15.36 -13.07
CA ALA A 560 -3.23 -16.54 -13.82
C ALA A 560 -3.94 -17.61 -12.96
N LYS A 561 -3.68 -17.69 -11.65
CA LYS A 561 -4.37 -18.60 -10.73
C LYS A 561 -5.75 -18.10 -10.32
N GLU A 562 -5.97 -16.79 -10.33
CA GLU A 562 -7.27 -16.18 -10.01
C GLU A 562 -8.21 -16.18 -11.22
N ASP A 563 -7.69 -15.90 -12.43
CA ASP A 563 -8.42 -16.10 -13.69
C ASP A 563 -8.87 -17.56 -13.88
N GLY A 564 -8.00 -18.51 -13.47
CA GLY A 564 -8.31 -19.94 -13.40
C GLY A 564 -9.38 -20.32 -12.37
N LYS A 565 -9.77 -19.39 -11.48
CA LYS A 565 -10.79 -19.55 -10.43
C LYS A 565 -12.15 -19.02 -10.91
N LEU A 566 -12.14 -17.86 -11.59
CA LEU A 566 -13.32 -17.27 -12.26
C LEU A 566 -13.84 -18.14 -13.41
N SER A 567 -12.99 -18.94 -14.03
CA SER A 567 -13.35 -19.85 -15.14
C SER A 567 -13.86 -21.23 -14.69
N VAL A 568 -13.95 -21.49 -13.38
CA VAL A 568 -14.50 -22.74 -12.81
C VAL A 568 -15.77 -22.45 -11.99
N GLU A 569 -16.67 -21.66 -12.57
CA GLU A 569 -18.06 -21.62 -12.11
C GLU A 569 -18.77 -22.89 -12.60
N ALA A 570 -19.15 -23.77 -11.67
CA ALA A 570 -19.70 -25.08 -11.99
C ALA A 570 -21.06 -24.97 -12.70
N PRO A 571 -21.38 -25.86 -13.67
CA PRO A 571 -22.66 -25.81 -14.36
C PRO A 571 -23.81 -26.02 -13.38
N VAL A 572 -24.68 -25.01 -13.26
CA VAL A 572 -25.92 -25.07 -12.49
C VAL A 572 -26.74 -26.27 -12.99
N PRO A 573 -27.15 -27.21 -12.11
CA PRO A 573 -28.02 -28.31 -12.53
C PRO A 573 -29.39 -27.74 -12.89
N VAL A 574 -29.79 -27.93 -14.15
CA VAL A 574 -31.17 -27.71 -14.57
C VAL A 574 -32.02 -28.80 -13.91
N GLU A 575 -32.97 -28.40 -13.07
CA GLU A 575 -34.05 -29.28 -12.63
C GLU A 575 -35.07 -29.40 -13.78
N ASP A 576 -35.16 -30.59 -14.37
CA ASP A 576 -36.22 -30.94 -15.33
C ASP A 576 -37.54 -31.26 -14.59
N GLU A 577 -38.60 -30.56 -15.00
CA GLU A 577 -40.07 -30.71 -14.74
C GLU A 577 -40.60 -31.51 -13.51
#